data_AF-A0A6P2JJW4-F1
#
_entry.id   AF-A0A6P2JJW4-F1
#
_cell.length_a   1.000
_cell.length_b   1.000
_cell.length_c   1.000
_cell.angle_alpha   90.00
_cell.angle_beta   90.00
_cell.angle_gamma   90.00
#
_symmetry.space_group_name_H-M   'P 1'
#
loop_
_entity.id
_entity.type
_entity.pdbx_description
1 polymer ?
#
loop_
_entity_poly.entity_id
_entity_poly.type
_entity_poly.pdbx_seq_one_letter_code
_entity_poly.pdbx_strand_id
1 'polypeptide(L)'
;MNRVNIELMERKDGRYFLSGKRFSGIAFEIGQDQRVRAIELVDGVEVGSYRPICASPDDGFDQVDLTGMLSDYEVPLYRGRPFSGIGYEFDDGACTREVFLRNGIVYSEAWWTEAGRMVYFDVPNDEFGEVYEWYSSGGLKGVDITTNLEFYGGMQFSEGGRLVFLSACNGFLEAIPRIARKARFFPVATVRDVEKLEISDDLTLFGGDVGDDFFGYLSDCGMLRDVTVLKLVNVGVKLLSLADLPHLRELHVDGFELTGIKHGSGEYLDVESFVKGGNSSVKVFVGGREVT
;
A
#
# COMPACT_ATOMS: atom_id res chain seq x y z
N MET A 1 -7.26 -16.23 3.86
CA MET A 1 -7.13 -17.44 4.70
C MET A 1 -7.93 -17.17 5.96
N ASN A 2 -8.90 -18.02 6.32
CA ASN A 2 -9.73 -17.77 7.51
C ASN A 2 -8.88 -17.83 8.78
N ARG A 3 -9.20 -16.97 9.75
CA ARG A 3 -8.49 -16.80 11.02
C ARG A 3 -9.52 -16.74 12.13
N VAL A 4 -9.70 -17.80 12.93
CA VAL A 4 -10.82 -17.85 13.89
C VAL A 4 -10.45 -18.54 15.20
N ASN A 5 -11.12 -18.17 16.28
CA ASN A 5 -11.04 -18.87 17.56
C ASN A 5 -11.56 -20.30 17.39
N ILE A 6 -10.84 -21.26 17.99
CA ILE A 6 -11.18 -22.69 17.95
C ILE A 6 -12.56 -22.99 18.57
N GLU A 7 -13.05 -22.13 19.46
CA GLU A 7 -14.37 -22.26 20.10
C GLU A 7 -15.52 -22.17 19.10
N LEU A 8 -15.30 -21.55 17.93
CA LEU A 8 -16.27 -21.53 16.84
C LEU A 8 -16.30 -22.83 16.02
N MET A 9 -15.39 -23.76 16.30
CA MET A 9 -15.24 -25.00 15.55
C MET A 9 -15.77 -26.21 16.32
N GLU A 10 -16.27 -27.18 15.57
CA GLU A 10 -16.59 -28.50 16.10
C GLU A 10 -15.39 -29.44 15.91
N ARG A 11 -15.03 -30.20 16.95
CA ARG A 11 -14.03 -31.27 16.86
C ARG A 11 -14.71 -32.63 16.72
N LYS A 12 -14.49 -33.33 15.60
CA LYS A 12 -15.05 -34.66 15.31
C LYS A 12 -13.96 -35.56 14.74
N ASP A 13 -13.79 -36.76 15.32
CA ASP A 13 -12.79 -37.74 14.90
C ASP A 13 -11.37 -37.16 14.75
N GLY A 14 -10.99 -36.29 15.70
CA GLY A 14 -9.69 -35.62 15.72
C GLY A 14 -9.51 -34.48 14.70
N ARG A 15 -10.57 -34.09 13.99
CA ARG A 15 -10.55 -32.99 13.00
C ARG A 15 -11.42 -31.82 13.40
N TYR A 16 -11.02 -30.62 12.99
CA TYR A 16 -11.75 -29.37 13.20
C TYR A 16 -12.63 -29.01 12.00
N PHE A 17 -13.86 -28.59 12.31
CA PHE A 17 -14.87 -28.20 11.33
C PHE A 17 -15.43 -26.82 11.69
N LEU A 18 -15.52 -25.93 10.70
CA LEU A 18 -16.21 -24.65 10.82
C LEU A 18 -17.46 -24.69 9.95
N SER A 19 -18.63 -24.45 10.53
CA SER A 19 -19.93 -24.52 9.84
C SER A 19 -20.12 -25.81 9.04
N GLY A 20 -19.72 -26.95 9.62
CA GLY A 20 -19.85 -28.29 9.03
C GLY A 20 -18.81 -28.64 7.95
N LYS A 21 -17.88 -27.75 7.60
CA LYS A 21 -16.80 -28.01 6.62
C LYS A 21 -15.46 -28.18 7.33
N ARG A 22 -14.61 -29.08 6.82
CA ARG A 22 -13.23 -29.20 7.32
C ARG A 22 -12.53 -27.86 7.19
N PHE A 23 -11.93 -27.40 8.27
CA PHE A 23 -11.33 -26.07 8.32
C PHE A 23 -9.88 -26.10 7.82
N SER A 24 -9.52 -25.11 7.01
CA SER A 24 -8.14 -24.84 6.61
C SER A 24 -7.85 -23.35 6.81
N GLY A 25 -6.83 -23.02 7.59
CA GLY A 25 -6.50 -21.65 7.98
C GLY A 25 -5.83 -21.58 9.35
N ILE A 26 -5.95 -20.42 10.02
CA ILE A 26 -5.36 -20.20 11.33
C ILE A 26 -6.44 -20.33 12.42
N ALA A 27 -6.18 -21.16 13.40
CA ALA A 27 -7.00 -21.32 14.59
C ALA A 27 -6.30 -20.73 15.82
N PHE A 28 -7.07 -20.15 16.72
CA PHE A 28 -6.56 -19.58 17.97
C PHE A 28 -7.21 -20.28 19.16
N GLU A 29 -6.41 -20.86 20.04
CA GLU A 29 -6.85 -21.33 21.36
C GLU A 29 -6.57 -20.22 22.38
N ILE A 30 -7.62 -19.66 22.98
CA ILE A 30 -7.50 -18.59 23.97
C ILE A 30 -7.64 -19.19 25.38
N GLY A 31 -6.59 -19.06 26.19
CA GLY A 31 -6.58 -19.50 27.58
C GLY A 31 -7.33 -18.53 28.50
N GLN A 32 -7.69 -19.00 29.70
CA GLN A 32 -8.37 -18.17 30.71
C GLN A 32 -7.55 -16.93 31.14
N ASP A 33 -6.23 -16.97 30.97
CA ASP A 33 -5.32 -15.85 31.25
C ASP A 33 -5.02 -15.00 30.02
N GLN A 34 -5.87 -15.09 28.99
CA GLN A 34 -5.75 -14.44 27.68
C GLN A 34 -4.56 -14.90 26.84
N ARG A 35 -3.78 -15.90 27.27
CA ARG A 35 -2.70 -16.43 26.42
C ARG A 35 -3.29 -17.10 25.19
N VAL A 36 -2.70 -16.81 24.04
CA VAL A 36 -3.14 -17.33 22.75
C VAL A 36 -2.14 -18.34 22.23
N ARG A 37 -2.63 -19.51 21.83
CA ARG A 37 -1.88 -20.44 20.98
C ARG A 37 -2.46 -20.36 19.57
N ALA A 38 -1.67 -19.83 18.65
CA ALA A 38 -2.02 -19.80 17.24
C ALA A 38 -1.52 -21.06 16.51
N ILE A 39 -2.41 -21.71 15.77
CA ILE A 39 -2.21 -23.03 15.15
C ILE A 39 -2.60 -22.96 13.68
N GLU A 40 -1.80 -23.56 12.80
CA GLU A 40 -2.17 -23.79 11.41
C GLU A 40 -2.91 -25.12 11.28
N LEU A 41 -4.08 -25.07 10.64
CA LEU A 41 -4.92 -26.22 10.34
C LEU A 41 -5.00 -26.43 8.83
N VAL A 42 -4.84 -27.67 8.38
CA VAL A 42 -5.06 -28.10 6.99
C VAL A 42 -6.02 -29.29 6.99
N ASP A 43 -7.14 -29.16 6.28
CA ASP A 43 -8.22 -30.17 6.23
C ASP A 43 -8.70 -30.64 7.62
N GLY A 44 -8.75 -29.70 8.55
CA GLY A 44 -9.14 -29.87 9.94
C GLY A 44 -8.07 -30.49 10.83
N VAL A 45 -6.83 -30.67 10.35
CA VAL A 45 -5.73 -31.28 11.10
C VAL A 45 -4.67 -30.23 11.43
N GLU A 46 -4.19 -30.23 12.67
CA GLU A 46 -3.06 -29.40 13.10
C GLU A 46 -1.77 -29.82 12.37
N VAL A 47 -1.18 -28.88 11.64
CA VAL A 47 0.09 -29.08 10.92
C VAL A 47 1.26 -28.37 11.59
N GLY A 48 1.01 -27.42 12.50
CA GLY A 48 2.04 -26.75 13.28
C GLY A 48 1.55 -25.46 13.94
N SER A 49 2.48 -24.79 14.62
CA SER A 49 2.23 -23.46 15.18
C SER A 49 2.22 -22.41 14.08
N TYR A 50 1.24 -21.51 14.14
CA TYR A 50 1.22 -20.34 13.27
C TYR A 50 2.22 -19.28 13.75
N ARG A 51 2.85 -18.60 12.79
CA ARG A 51 3.74 -17.45 13.04
C ARG A 51 3.10 -16.18 12.47
N PRO A 52 2.77 -15.20 13.32
CA PRO A 52 2.19 -13.92 12.91
C PRO A 52 3.02 -13.26 11.82
N ILE A 53 2.34 -12.74 10.81
CA ILE A 53 3.04 -12.09 9.70
C ILE A 53 3.71 -10.79 10.15
N CYS A 54 3.18 -10.12 11.18
CA CYS A 54 3.74 -8.87 11.70
C CYS A 54 5.04 -9.05 12.50
N ALA A 55 5.48 -10.27 12.83
CA ALA A 55 6.65 -10.49 13.68
C ALA A 55 7.72 -11.40 13.04
N SER A 56 8.96 -11.29 13.53
CA SER A 56 10.06 -12.14 13.07
C SER A 56 9.93 -13.56 13.66
N PRO A 57 10.22 -14.61 12.89
CA PRO A 57 10.08 -16.00 13.33
C PRO A 57 10.93 -16.40 14.55
N ASP A 58 11.98 -15.65 14.88
CA ASP A 58 12.96 -16.01 15.91
C ASP A 58 12.60 -15.50 17.30
N ASP A 59 11.56 -14.69 17.43
CA ASP A 59 11.45 -13.83 18.61
C ASP A 59 10.78 -14.47 19.84
N GLY A 60 10.24 -15.69 19.75
CA GLY A 60 9.75 -16.44 20.93
C GLY A 60 8.80 -15.67 21.85
N PHE A 61 8.04 -14.72 21.30
CA PHE A 61 7.23 -13.78 22.08
C PHE A 61 6.00 -14.44 22.69
N ASP A 62 5.59 -13.93 23.85
CA ASP A 62 4.27 -14.18 24.41
C ASP A 62 3.19 -13.72 23.42
N GLN A 63 2.13 -14.52 23.34
CA GLN A 63 0.98 -14.31 22.47
C GLN A 63 -0.26 -14.15 23.33
N VAL A 64 -0.99 -13.05 23.18
CA VAL A 64 -2.14 -12.74 24.05
C VAL A 64 -3.31 -12.13 23.27
N ASP A 65 -4.52 -12.40 23.75
CA ASP A 65 -5.74 -11.74 23.31
C ASP A 65 -5.81 -10.34 23.96
N LEU A 66 -5.83 -9.31 23.12
CA LEU A 66 -5.93 -7.89 23.49
C LEU A 66 -7.23 -7.27 22.98
N THR A 67 -8.26 -8.08 22.71
CA THR A 67 -9.56 -7.60 22.24
C THR A 67 -10.09 -6.49 23.16
N GLY A 68 -10.39 -5.32 22.56
CA GLY A 68 -10.86 -4.13 23.28
C GLY A 68 -9.79 -3.38 24.08
N MET A 69 -8.52 -3.79 24.00
CA MET A 69 -7.38 -3.13 24.67
C MET A 69 -6.47 -2.38 23.69
N LEU A 70 -6.60 -2.64 22.39
CA LEU A 70 -5.87 -1.92 21.35
C LEU A 70 -6.59 -0.60 21.06
N SER A 71 -5.95 0.50 21.44
CA SER A 71 -6.49 1.86 21.32
C SER A 71 -5.38 2.79 20.83
N ASP A 72 -5.75 3.79 20.04
CA ASP A 72 -4.83 4.85 19.61
C ASP A 72 -4.49 5.81 20.76
N TYR A 73 -5.26 5.78 21.85
CA TYR A 73 -5.15 6.71 22.97
C TYR A 73 -4.54 6.10 24.24
N GLU A 74 -4.54 4.78 24.36
CA GLU A 74 -4.12 4.08 25.58
C GLU A 74 -3.13 2.97 25.26
N VAL A 75 -2.17 2.79 26.17
CA VAL A 75 -1.16 1.75 26.05
C VAL A 75 -1.78 0.41 26.52
N PRO A 76 -1.81 -0.65 25.70
CA PRO A 76 -2.34 -1.94 26.11
C PRO A 76 -1.52 -2.53 27.27
N LEU A 77 -2.21 -2.81 28.38
CA LEU A 77 -1.62 -3.33 29.60
C LEU A 77 -1.99 -4.81 29.81
N TYR A 78 -1.02 -5.72 29.71
CA TYR A 78 -1.23 -7.12 30.08
C TYR A 78 -0.73 -7.35 31.52
N ARG A 79 -1.61 -7.88 32.39
CA ARG A 79 -1.33 -8.08 33.83
C ARG A 79 -0.80 -6.80 34.52
N GLY A 80 -1.37 -5.66 34.15
CA GLY A 80 -1.06 -4.35 34.73
C GLY A 80 0.25 -3.72 34.26
N ARG A 81 0.88 -4.22 33.18
CA ARG A 81 2.11 -3.66 32.62
C ARG A 81 2.00 -3.46 31.11
N PRO A 82 2.67 -2.45 30.52
CA PRO A 82 2.74 -2.32 29.08
C PRO A 82 3.23 -3.61 28.43
N PHE A 83 2.47 -4.12 27.47
CA PHE A 83 2.71 -5.44 26.91
C PHE A 83 3.81 -5.42 25.84
N SER A 84 4.65 -6.45 25.83
CA SER A 84 5.66 -6.69 24.79
C SER A 84 5.48 -8.11 24.28
N GLY A 85 5.18 -8.25 22.99
CA GLY A 85 4.89 -9.54 22.35
C GLY A 85 3.83 -9.41 21.27
N ILE A 86 3.14 -10.49 20.95
CA ILE A 86 2.08 -10.52 19.93
C ILE A 86 0.72 -10.35 20.60
N GLY A 87 -0.02 -9.34 20.16
CA GLY A 87 -1.42 -9.16 20.48
C GLY A 87 -2.32 -9.58 19.33
N TYR A 88 -3.48 -10.11 19.67
CA TYR A 88 -4.56 -10.41 18.73
C TYR A 88 -5.82 -9.64 19.11
N GLU A 89 -6.59 -9.22 18.12
CA GLU A 89 -7.95 -8.72 18.28
C GLU A 89 -8.92 -9.67 17.58
N PHE A 90 -10.03 -9.95 18.27
CA PHE A 90 -11.09 -10.79 17.76
C PHE A 90 -12.41 -10.03 17.70
N ASP A 91 -13.15 -10.20 16.61
CA ASP A 91 -14.52 -9.73 16.44
C ASP A 91 -15.40 -10.92 16.07
N ASP A 92 -16.44 -11.18 16.86
CA ASP A 92 -17.29 -12.38 16.77
C ASP A 92 -16.50 -13.70 16.58
N GLY A 93 -15.33 -13.78 17.21
CA GLY A 93 -14.40 -14.92 17.17
C GLY A 93 -13.57 -15.05 15.88
N ALA A 94 -13.71 -14.14 14.91
CA ALA A 94 -12.75 -13.98 13.82
C ALA A 94 -11.58 -13.10 14.28
N CYS A 95 -10.34 -13.49 13.96
CA CYS A 95 -9.18 -12.63 14.24
C CYS A 95 -9.07 -11.55 13.16
N THR A 96 -9.27 -10.30 13.56
CA THR A 96 -9.31 -9.13 12.67
C THR A 96 -8.03 -8.31 12.71
N ARG A 97 -7.21 -8.45 13.76
CA ARG A 97 -5.93 -7.72 13.89
C ARG A 97 -4.87 -8.54 14.59
N GLU A 98 -3.65 -8.42 14.08
CA GLU A 98 -2.42 -8.92 14.69
C GLU A 98 -1.46 -7.76 14.86
N VAL A 99 -0.92 -7.61 16.05
CA VAL A 99 -0.01 -6.52 16.40
C VAL A 99 1.21 -7.08 17.09
N PHE A 100 2.38 -6.60 16.71
CA PHE A 100 3.59 -6.81 17.47
C PHE A 100 3.88 -5.56 18.29
N LEU A 101 3.95 -5.71 19.61
CA LEU A 101 4.12 -4.60 20.53
C LEU A 101 5.48 -4.64 21.23
N ARG A 102 6.03 -3.45 21.46
CA ARG A 102 7.20 -3.21 22.32
C ARG A 102 6.85 -2.17 23.37
N ASN A 103 6.77 -2.58 24.63
CA ASN A 103 6.34 -1.76 25.76
C ASN A 103 5.00 -1.05 25.52
N GLY A 104 4.07 -1.79 24.92
CA GLY A 104 2.72 -1.34 24.57
C GLY A 104 2.65 -0.40 23.37
N ILE A 105 3.76 -0.17 22.65
CA ILE A 105 3.77 0.59 21.40
C ILE A 105 3.67 -0.41 20.25
N VAL A 106 2.72 -0.20 19.33
CA VAL A 106 2.61 -0.98 18.10
C VAL A 106 3.84 -0.73 17.23
N TYR A 107 4.57 -1.80 16.93
CA TYR A 107 5.76 -1.76 16.08
C TYR A 107 5.46 -2.20 14.65
N SER A 108 4.53 -3.14 14.50
CA SER A 108 4.03 -3.63 13.22
C SER A 108 2.66 -4.26 13.42
N GLU A 109 1.87 -4.30 12.36
CA GLU A 109 0.52 -4.85 12.41
C GLU A 109 0.00 -5.35 11.08
N ALA A 110 -1.03 -6.17 11.15
CA ALA A 110 -1.72 -6.74 10.02
C ALA A 110 -3.22 -6.85 10.36
N TRP A 111 -4.09 -6.43 9.44
CA TRP A 111 -5.53 -6.43 9.66
C TRP A 111 -6.22 -7.28 8.61
N TRP A 112 -7.33 -7.89 9.00
CA TRP A 112 -8.14 -8.75 8.15
C TRP A 112 -9.63 -8.45 8.29
N THR A 113 -10.36 -8.68 7.20
CA THR A 113 -11.81 -8.89 7.27
C THR A 113 -12.12 -10.18 8.01
N GLU A 114 -13.35 -10.35 8.53
CA GLU A 114 -13.85 -11.64 9.06
C GLU A 114 -13.69 -12.82 8.09
N ALA A 115 -13.79 -12.58 6.77
CA ALA A 115 -13.56 -13.57 5.72
C ALA A 115 -12.07 -13.95 5.52
N GLY A 116 -11.17 -13.43 6.37
CA GLY A 116 -9.74 -13.73 6.35
C GLY A 116 -8.98 -13.13 5.17
N ARG A 117 -9.46 -12.04 4.56
CA ARG A 117 -8.74 -11.24 3.56
C ARG A 117 -7.99 -10.13 4.28
N MET A 118 -6.70 -9.98 3.97
CA MET A 118 -5.87 -8.91 4.52
C MET A 118 -6.32 -7.57 3.92
N VAL A 119 -6.41 -6.54 4.74
CA VAL A 119 -6.83 -5.19 4.33
C VAL A 119 -5.83 -4.11 4.69
N TYR A 120 -4.95 -4.38 5.65
CA TYR A 120 -3.90 -3.47 6.08
C TYR A 120 -2.68 -4.27 6.53
N PHE A 121 -1.48 -3.75 6.25
CA PHE A 121 -0.23 -4.31 6.73
C PHE A 121 0.81 -3.19 6.87
N ASP A 122 1.36 -3.04 8.08
CA ASP A 122 2.40 -2.06 8.40
C ASP A 122 3.56 -2.77 9.09
N VAL A 123 4.74 -2.67 8.50
CA VAL A 123 5.94 -3.30 9.05
C VAL A 123 7.20 -2.48 8.75
N PRO A 124 8.07 -2.27 9.75
CA PRO A 124 9.46 -1.88 9.51
C PRO A 124 10.28 -3.12 9.14
N ASN A 125 11.14 -3.03 8.13
CA ASN A 125 11.93 -4.15 7.63
C ASN A 125 13.46 -3.97 7.80
N ASP A 126 13.87 -3.32 8.89
CA ASP A 126 15.24 -2.88 9.21
C ASP A 126 15.85 -1.85 8.24
N GLU A 127 15.42 -1.84 6.97
CA GLU A 127 15.90 -0.89 5.95
C GLU A 127 14.90 0.26 5.74
N PHE A 128 13.60 -0.04 5.68
CA PHE A 128 12.52 0.92 5.46
C PHE A 128 11.22 0.45 6.14
N GLY A 129 10.29 1.38 6.35
CA GLY A 129 8.90 1.09 6.66
C GLY A 129 8.13 0.75 5.39
N GLU A 130 7.21 -0.21 5.52
CA GLU A 130 6.29 -0.62 4.47
C GLU A 130 4.85 -0.52 5.00
N VAL A 131 4.00 0.21 4.30
CA VAL A 131 2.56 0.26 4.58
C VAL A 131 1.83 -0.20 3.33
N TYR A 132 0.89 -1.12 3.50
CA TYR A 132 0.06 -1.64 2.43
C TYR A 132 -1.40 -1.61 2.83
N GLU A 133 -2.25 -1.26 1.87
CA GLU A 133 -3.69 -1.33 2.01
C GLU A 133 -4.28 -2.15 0.87
N TRP A 134 -5.33 -2.93 1.16
CA TRP A 134 -6.09 -3.66 0.15
C TRP A 134 -7.56 -3.32 0.24
N TYR A 135 -8.23 -3.36 -0.91
CA TYR A 135 -9.68 -3.39 -0.97
C TYR A 135 -10.20 -4.72 -0.38
N SER A 136 -11.45 -4.73 0.08
CA SER A 136 -12.12 -5.95 0.55
C SER A 136 -12.23 -7.02 -0.54
N SER A 137 -12.17 -6.63 -1.82
CA SER A 137 -12.07 -7.51 -2.99
C SER A 137 -10.74 -8.28 -3.06
N GLY A 138 -9.70 -7.81 -2.35
CA GLY A 138 -8.34 -8.35 -2.35
C GLY A 138 -7.37 -7.64 -3.30
N GLY A 139 -7.85 -6.67 -4.09
CA GLY A 139 -6.97 -5.83 -4.91
C GLY A 139 -6.13 -4.89 -4.04
N LEU A 140 -4.86 -4.70 -4.41
CA LEU A 140 -4.00 -3.73 -3.74
C LEU A 140 -4.58 -2.33 -3.94
N LYS A 141 -4.77 -1.58 -2.85
CA LYS A 141 -5.26 -0.20 -2.84
C LYS A 141 -4.09 0.77 -2.81
N GLY A 142 -3.09 0.50 -1.99
CA GLY A 142 -1.95 1.38 -1.81
C GLY A 142 -0.73 0.66 -1.27
N VAL A 143 0.43 1.19 -1.60
CA VAL A 143 1.70 0.86 -0.97
C VAL A 143 2.49 2.14 -0.75
N ASP A 144 2.98 2.33 0.47
CA ASP A 144 3.90 3.41 0.83
C ASP A 144 5.18 2.80 1.42
N ILE A 145 6.32 3.25 0.91
CA ILE A 145 7.64 2.85 1.39
C ILE A 145 8.41 4.09 1.82
N THR A 146 8.95 4.08 3.03
CA THR A 146 9.73 5.20 3.58
C THR A 146 10.91 4.73 4.40
N THR A 147 12.07 5.31 4.19
CA THR A 147 13.24 5.15 5.08
C THR A 147 13.33 6.26 6.13
N ASN A 148 12.36 7.19 6.15
CA ASN A 148 12.35 8.44 6.91
C ASN A 148 13.54 9.40 6.66
N LEU A 149 14.58 8.98 5.92
CA LEU A 149 15.84 9.74 5.75
C LEU A 149 16.40 9.71 4.33
N GLU A 150 16.33 8.58 3.62
CA GLU A 150 16.97 8.43 2.29
C GLU A 150 15.98 8.72 1.16
N PHE A 151 14.89 7.94 1.11
CA PHE A 151 13.88 8.00 0.08
C PHE A 151 12.49 7.73 0.66
N TYR A 152 11.47 8.23 -0.05
CA TYR A 152 10.08 7.88 0.21
C TYR A 152 9.26 7.93 -1.08
N GLY A 153 8.23 7.11 -1.14
CA GLY A 153 7.35 7.03 -2.31
C GLY A 153 6.39 5.87 -2.18
N GLY A 154 5.54 5.72 -3.19
CA GLY A 154 4.40 4.84 -3.10
C GLY A 154 3.56 4.84 -4.35
N MET A 155 2.58 3.94 -4.35
CA MET A 155 1.63 3.76 -5.43
C MET A 155 0.25 3.61 -4.84
N GLN A 156 -0.76 4.23 -5.46
CA GLN A 156 -2.15 3.95 -5.16
C GLN A 156 -2.87 3.48 -6.42
N PHE A 157 -3.80 2.56 -6.22
CA PHE A 157 -4.55 1.90 -7.28
C PHE A 157 -6.04 2.04 -7.01
N SER A 158 -6.80 2.15 -8.09
CA SER A 158 -8.25 1.98 -8.07
C SER A 158 -8.64 0.52 -7.74
N GLU A 159 -9.91 0.28 -7.41
CA GLU A 159 -10.41 -1.08 -7.16
C GLU A 159 -10.29 -2.00 -8.40
N GLY A 160 -10.26 -1.42 -9.60
CA GLY A 160 -10.00 -2.13 -10.85
C GLY A 160 -8.51 -2.44 -11.09
N GLY A 161 -7.61 -2.08 -10.17
CA GLY A 161 -6.17 -2.34 -10.28
C GLY A 161 -5.38 -1.31 -11.10
N ARG A 162 -6.02 -0.22 -11.54
CA ARG A 162 -5.35 0.85 -12.31
C ARG A 162 -4.62 1.83 -11.39
N LEU A 163 -3.38 2.17 -11.69
CA LEU A 163 -2.55 3.14 -10.97
C LEU A 163 -3.17 4.55 -11.10
N VAL A 164 -3.53 5.14 -9.97
CA VAL A 164 -4.11 6.49 -9.87
C VAL A 164 -3.11 7.50 -9.33
N PHE A 165 -2.10 7.04 -8.58
CA PHE A 165 -1.12 7.89 -7.93
C PHE A 165 0.23 7.19 -7.87
N LEU A 166 1.30 7.89 -8.24
CA LEU A 166 2.69 7.48 -8.06
C LEU A 166 3.46 8.61 -7.38
N SER A 167 4.04 8.33 -6.21
CA SER A 167 4.99 9.22 -5.56
C SER A 167 6.41 8.65 -5.62
N ALA A 168 7.38 9.49 -5.97
CA ALA A 168 8.78 9.14 -5.94
C ALA A 168 9.65 10.34 -5.54
N CYS A 169 10.29 10.24 -4.38
CA CYS A 169 11.11 11.31 -3.82
C CYS A 169 12.44 10.80 -3.27
N ASN A 170 13.47 11.63 -3.47
CA ASN A 170 14.81 11.48 -2.89
C ASN A 170 15.50 10.16 -3.29
N GLY A 171 15.37 9.74 -4.54
CA GLY A 171 16.01 8.53 -5.06
C GLY A 171 15.18 7.25 -4.91
N PHE A 172 13.85 7.38 -4.78
CA PHE A 172 12.91 6.27 -4.68
C PHE A 172 12.95 5.38 -5.93
N LEU A 173 12.98 5.97 -7.13
CA LEU A 173 13.00 5.20 -8.37
C LEU A 173 14.27 4.34 -8.49
N GLU A 174 15.43 4.88 -8.14
CA GLU A 174 16.69 4.13 -8.09
C GLU A 174 16.69 3.05 -7.00
N ALA A 175 15.94 3.26 -5.93
CA ALA A 175 15.83 2.32 -4.83
C ALA A 175 14.91 1.12 -5.13
N ILE A 176 14.08 1.14 -6.19
CA ILE A 176 13.11 0.06 -6.50
C ILE A 176 13.73 -1.35 -6.46
N PRO A 177 14.89 -1.64 -7.08
CA PRO A 177 15.49 -2.98 -7.01
C PRO A 177 15.95 -3.39 -5.60
N ARG A 178 16.32 -2.43 -4.73
CA ARG A 178 16.58 -2.69 -3.31
C ARG A 178 15.26 -2.99 -2.59
N ILE A 179 14.25 -2.16 -2.81
CA ILE A 179 12.92 -2.30 -2.21
C ILE A 179 12.35 -3.68 -2.54
N ALA A 180 12.26 -4.05 -3.81
CA ALA A 180 11.66 -5.30 -4.28
C ALA A 180 12.32 -6.58 -3.75
N ARG A 181 13.59 -6.52 -3.32
CA ARG A 181 14.28 -7.68 -2.72
C ARG A 181 13.90 -7.92 -1.26
N LYS A 182 13.33 -6.92 -0.59
CA LYS A 182 13.08 -6.91 0.86
C LYS A 182 11.60 -6.74 1.19
N ALA A 183 10.93 -5.90 0.43
CA ALA A 183 9.54 -5.57 0.60
C ALA A 183 8.65 -6.79 0.33
N ARG A 184 7.61 -6.97 1.15
CA ARG A 184 6.82 -8.20 1.14
C ARG A 184 5.85 -8.31 -0.04
N PHE A 185 5.24 -7.19 -0.42
CA PHE A 185 4.15 -7.17 -1.40
C PHE A 185 4.33 -6.06 -2.44
N PHE A 186 5.56 -5.59 -2.64
CA PHE A 186 5.82 -4.48 -3.55
C PHE A 186 5.55 -4.88 -5.01
N PRO A 187 4.79 -4.08 -5.79
CA PRO A 187 4.20 -4.51 -7.05
C PRO A 187 5.18 -4.51 -8.25
N VAL A 188 6.36 -3.91 -8.10
CA VAL A 188 7.35 -3.77 -9.18
C VAL A 188 8.73 -4.21 -8.72
N ALA A 189 9.49 -4.90 -9.58
CA ALA A 189 10.85 -5.34 -9.24
C ALA A 189 11.94 -4.36 -9.72
N THR A 190 11.63 -3.60 -10.77
CA THR A 190 12.47 -2.61 -11.40
C THR A 190 11.62 -1.40 -11.82
N VAL A 191 12.25 -0.24 -12.05
CA VAL A 191 11.56 0.94 -12.63
C VAL A 191 10.82 0.58 -13.92
N ARG A 192 11.34 -0.38 -14.71
CA ARG A 192 10.71 -0.77 -15.96
C ARG A 192 9.38 -1.50 -15.76
N ASP A 193 9.23 -2.25 -14.67
CA ASP A 193 7.99 -2.98 -14.40
C ASP A 193 6.78 -2.07 -14.18
N VAL A 194 6.98 -0.76 -14.01
CA VAL A 194 5.91 0.24 -14.04
C VAL A 194 5.11 0.14 -15.35
N GLU A 195 5.72 -0.23 -16.48
CA GLU A 195 5.02 -0.40 -17.77
C GLU A 195 3.98 -1.53 -17.78
N LYS A 196 4.05 -2.44 -16.82
CA LYS A 196 3.10 -3.55 -16.67
C LYS A 196 1.86 -3.15 -15.89
N LEU A 197 1.86 -1.96 -15.28
CA LEU A 197 0.73 -1.43 -14.55
C LEU A 197 -0.26 -0.78 -15.52
N GLU A 198 -1.55 -1.05 -15.33
CA GLU A 198 -2.59 -0.30 -16.03
C GLU A 198 -2.69 1.10 -15.42
N ILE A 199 -2.66 2.15 -16.23
CA ILE A 199 -2.77 3.54 -15.76
C ILE A 199 -4.22 4.01 -15.78
N SER A 200 -4.62 4.75 -14.75
CA SER A 200 -5.92 5.43 -14.67
C SER A 200 -6.00 6.61 -15.64
N ASP A 201 -7.20 6.93 -16.11
CA ASP A 201 -7.44 8.14 -16.92
C ASP A 201 -7.33 9.44 -16.10
N ASP A 202 -7.47 9.36 -14.77
CA ASP A 202 -7.06 10.37 -13.79
C ASP A 202 -5.80 9.87 -13.06
N LEU A 203 -4.65 10.45 -13.40
CA LEU A 203 -3.33 10.09 -12.88
C LEU A 203 -2.69 11.27 -12.15
N THR A 204 -2.17 11.00 -10.97
CA THR A 204 -1.32 11.91 -10.22
C THR A 204 0.11 11.40 -10.14
N LEU A 205 1.07 12.24 -10.50
CA LEU A 205 2.49 12.02 -10.32
C LEU A 205 3.02 13.02 -9.31
N PHE A 206 3.75 12.52 -8.31
CA PHE A 206 4.27 13.33 -7.22
C PHE A 206 5.76 13.08 -7.01
N GLY A 207 6.51 14.15 -6.74
CA GLY A 207 7.87 14.06 -6.23
C GLY A 207 8.97 14.24 -7.26
N GLY A 208 10.10 14.76 -6.78
CA GLY A 208 11.18 15.26 -7.63
C GLY A 208 11.89 14.21 -8.49
N ASP A 209 11.76 12.92 -8.16
CA ASP A 209 12.35 11.84 -8.96
C ASP A 209 11.56 11.61 -10.26
N VAL A 210 10.31 12.09 -10.33
CA VAL A 210 9.54 12.14 -11.58
C VAL A 210 10.10 13.28 -12.44
N GLY A 211 11.25 13.04 -13.07
CA GLY A 211 11.91 13.95 -13.99
C GLY A 211 11.51 13.76 -15.46
N ASP A 212 12.05 14.60 -16.35
CA ASP A 212 11.83 14.51 -17.80
C ASP A 212 12.14 13.11 -18.36
N ASP A 213 13.23 12.47 -17.92
CA ASP A 213 13.63 11.14 -18.39
C ASP A 213 12.60 10.06 -18.03
N PHE A 214 12.11 10.06 -16.79
CA PHE A 214 11.11 9.09 -16.34
C PHE A 214 9.74 9.37 -16.96
N PHE A 215 9.36 10.64 -17.09
CA PHE A 215 8.14 11.03 -17.78
C PHE A 215 8.17 10.65 -19.27
N GLY A 216 9.32 10.85 -19.92
CA GLY A 216 9.58 10.40 -21.29
C GLY A 216 9.44 8.89 -21.41
N TYR A 217 9.99 8.12 -20.47
CA TYR A 217 9.80 6.67 -20.41
C TYR A 217 8.32 6.25 -20.33
N LEU A 218 7.53 6.87 -19.46
CA LEU A 218 6.07 6.58 -19.37
C LEU A 218 5.36 6.89 -20.70
N SER A 219 5.77 7.95 -21.38
CA SER A 219 5.24 8.38 -22.67
C SER A 219 5.61 7.39 -23.78
N ASP A 220 6.90 7.02 -23.88
CA ASP A 220 7.45 6.11 -24.89
C ASP A 220 6.85 4.71 -24.81
N CYS A 221 6.54 4.23 -23.60
CA CYS A 221 5.84 2.96 -23.39
C CYS A 221 4.31 3.07 -23.61
N GLY A 222 3.80 4.25 -23.98
CA GLY A 222 2.38 4.48 -24.28
C GLY A 222 1.46 4.50 -23.06
N MET A 223 2.02 4.55 -21.85
CA MET A 223 1.25 4.46 -20.60
C MET A 223 0.35 5.66 -20.37
N LEU A 224 0.72 6.82 -20.92
CA LEU A 224 0.00 8.07 -20.74
C LEU A 224 -1.07 8.32 -21.82
N ARG A 225 -1.22 7.40 -22.78
CA ARG A 225 -2.07 7.59 -23.96
C ARG A 225 -3.55 7.86 -23.61
N ASP A 226 -4.06 7.17 -22.61
CA ASP A 226 -5.47 7.23 -22.19
C ASP A 226 -5.70 8.20 -21.03
N VAL A 227 -4.66 8.92 -20.59
CA VAL A 227 -4.76 9.90 -19.50
C VAL A 227 -5.56 11.11 -19.99
N THR A 228 -6.64 11.41 -19.29
CA THR A 228 -7.52 12.57 -19.54
C THR A 228 -7.31 13.69 -18.52
N VAL A 229 -6.91 13.33 -17.30
CA VAL A 229 -6.54 14.27 -16.23
C VAL A 229 -5.16 13.87 -15.73
N LEU A 230 -4.20 14.77 -15.89
CA LEU A 230 -2.83 14.60 -15.40
C LEU A 230 -2.54 15.65 -14.33
N LYS A 231 -2.20 15.18 -13.13
CA LYS A 231 -1.78 16.04 -12.02
C LYS A 231 -0.29 15.84 -11.76
N LEU A 232 0.49 16.89 -11.93
CA LEU A 232 1.92 16.93 -11.67
C LEU A 232 2.15 17.77 -10.40
N VAL A 233 2.68 17.15 -9.35
CA VAL A 233 2.82 17.80 -8.04
C VAL A 233 4.25 17.67 -7.53
N ASN A 234 4.96 18.78 -7.36
CA ASN A 234 6.36 18.82 -6.94
C ASN A 234 7.27 17.87 -7.74
N VAL A 235 7.02 17.74 -9.05
CA VAL A 235 7.78 16.85 -9.93
C VAL A 235 9.04 17.52 -10.48
N GLY A 236 9.97 16.72 -10.99
CA GLY A 236 11.19 17.18 -11.67
C GLY A 236 11.03 17.43 -13.17
N VAL A 237 9.82 17.28 -13.72
CA VAL A 237 9.52 17.54 -15.15
C VAL A 237 9.68 19.03 -15.45
N LYS A 238 10.47 19.35 -16.47
CA LYS A 238 10.67 20.72 -16.95
C LYS A 238 10.01 20.96 -18.30
N LEU A 239 9.95 19.92 -19.15
CA LEU A 239 9.45 20.01 -20.52
C LEU A 239 8.35 18.97 -20.75
N LEU A 240 7.16 19.44 -21.13
CA LEU A 240 6.01 18.59 -21.40
C LEU A 240 5.62 18.62 -22.87
N SER A 241 5.54 17.45 -23.49
CA SER A 241 5.00 17.27 -24.84
C SER A 241 3.57 16.74 -24.76
N LEU A 242 2.61 17.51 -25.30
CA LEU A 242 1.21 17.09 -25.37
C LEU A 242 0.93 16.13 -26.53
N ALA A 243 1.89 15.94 -27.45
CA ALA A 243 1.74 14.95 -28.52
C ALA A 243 1.62 13.51 -27.97
N ASP A 244 2.22 13.28 -26.81
CA ASP A 244 2.25 11.98 -26.12
C ASP A 244 1.03 11.79 -25.20
N LEU A 245 0.16 12.80 -25.13
CA LEU A 245 -1.01 12.89 -24.27
C LEU A 245 -2.28 13.21 -25.10
N PRO A 246 -2.63 12.37 -26.10
CA PRO A 246 -3.63 12.70 -27.12
C PRO A 246 -5.06 12.82 -26.59
N HIS A 247 -5.33 12.33 -25.38
CA HIS A 247 -6.64 12.36 -24.75
C HIS A 247 -6.72 13.32 -23.55
N LEU A 248 -5.65 14.07 -23.28
CA LEU A 248 -5.59 14.99 -22.15
C LEU A 248 -6.61 16.11 -22.30
N ARG A 249 -7.32 16.37 -21.21
CA ARG A 249 -8.33 17.43 -21.08
C ARG A 249 -7.95 18.42 -19.98
N GLU A 250 -7.31 17.93 -18.93
CA GLU A 250 -6.88 18.74 -17.80
C GLU A 250 -5.45 18.43 -17.41
N LEU A 251 -4.64 19.48 -17.29
CA LEU A 251 -3.28 19.45 -16.78
C LEU A 251 -3.21 20.29 -15.51
N HIS A 252 -2.86 19.67 -14.39
CA HIS A 252 -2.66 20.36 -13.11
C HIS A 252 -1.16 20.39 -12.79
N VAL A 253 -0.63 21.57 -12.47
CA VAL A 253 0.79 21.82 -12.21
C VAL A 253 0.91 22.53 -10.86
N ASP A 254 1.36 21.80 -9.84
CA ASP A 254 1.41 22.31 -8.47
C ASP A 254 2.79 22.15 -7.84
N GLY A 255 3.33 23.24 -7.28
CA GLY A 255 4.55 23.20 -6.46
C GLY A 255 5.88 23.04 -7.22
N PHE A 256 5.88 23.19 -8.55
CA PHE A 256 7.11 23.24 -9.35
C PHE A 256 6.98 24.19 -10.55
N GLU A 257 8.10 24.48 -11.21
CA GLU A 257 8.15 25.32 -12.40
C GLU A 257 8.21 24.46 -13.67
N LEU A 258 7.12 24.43 -14.42
CA LEU A 258 7.09 23.84 -15.75
C LEU A 258 7.62 24.85 -16.78
N THR A 259 8.84 24.64 -17.26
CA THR A 259 9.55 25.60 -18.12
C THR A 259 9.02 25.64 -19.56
N GLY A 260 8.41 24.55 -20.04
CA GLY A 260 7.91 24.50 -21.41
C GLY A 260 6.82 23.46 -21.64
N ILE A 261 5.80 23.85 -22.40
CA ILE A 261 4.77 22.99 -22.98
C ILE A 261 4.86 23.07 -24.50
N LYS A 262 4.85 21.91 -25.15
CA LYS A 262 4.81 21.80 -26.61
C LYS A 262 3.56 21.05 -27.06
N HIS A 263 2.90 21.56 -28.10
CA HIS A 263 1.80 20.88 -28.77
C HIS A 263 2.15 20.67 -30.25
N GLY A 264 2.14 19.41 -30.71
CA GLY A 264 2.53 19.04 -32.07
C GLY A 264 4.02 19.28 -32.37
N SER A 265 4.34 19.76 -33.57
CA SER A 265 5.72 19.97 -34.03
C SER A 265 6.33 21.34 -33.67
N GLY A 266 5.64 22.16 -32.87
CA GLY A 266 6.06 23.52 -32.54
C GLY A 266 7.27 23.62 -31.60
N GLU A 267 7.62 24.86 -31.23
CA GLU A 267 8.57 25.14 -30.15
C GLU A 267 7.89 24.94 -28.78
N TYR A 268 8.70 24.77 -27.73
CA TYR A 268 8.19 24.82 -26.36
C TYR A 268 7.83 26.25 -26.00
N LEU A 269 6.63 26.44 -25.45
CA LEU A 269 6.13 27.70 -24.94
C LEU A 269 6.07 27.63 -23.42
N ASP A 270 6.34 28.73 -22.72
CA ASP A 270 6.00 28.82 -21.30
C ASP A 270 4.48 28.63 -21.11
N VAL A 271 4.06 28.31 -19.88
CA VAL A 271 2.67 27.98 -19.57
C VAL A 271 1.70 29.09 -19.96
N GLU A 272 2.04 30.36 -19.71
CA GLU A 272 1.16 31.48 -20.06
C GLU A 272 1.05 31.68 -21.57
N SER A 273 2.18 31.65 -22.28
CA SER A 273 2.21 31.78 -23.74
C SER A 273 1.46 30.64 -24.42
N PHE A 274 1.57 29.42 -23.87
CA PHE A 274 0.84 28.26 -24.34
C PHE A 274 -0.68 28.45 -24.26
N VAL A 275 -1.18 28.87 -23.09
CA VAL A 275 -2.61 29.08 -22.86
C VAL A 275 -3.15 30.24 -23.71
N LYS A 276 -2.46 31.39 -23.72
CA LYS A 276 -2.84 32.57 -24.52
C LYS A 276 -2.83 32.30 -26.02
N GLY A 277 -1.99 31.37 -26.48
CA GLY A 277 -1.91 30.97 -27.87
C GLY A 277 -3.19 30.32 -28.41
N GLY A 278 -4.15 29.94 -27.56
CA GLY A 278 -5.44 29.37 -27.96
C GLY A 278 -5.33 28.03 -28.70
N ASN A 279 -4.16 27.39 -28.66
CA ASN A 279 -3.80 26.26 -29.51
C ASN A 279 -4.15 24.89 -28.91
N SER A 280 -4.93 24.85 -27.82
CA SER A 280 -5.13 23.66 -27.02
C SER A 280 -6.54 23.62 -26.42
N SER A 281 -7.20 22.46 -26.56
CA SER A 281 -8.44 22.13 -25.83
C SER A 281 -8.18 21.69 -24.38
N VAL A 282 -6.92 21.64 -23.95
CA VAL A 282 -6.50 21.26 -22.59
C VAL A 282 -6.62 22.46 -21.67
N LYS A 283 -7.33 22.29 -20.56
CA LYS A 283 -7.36 23.25 -19.45
C LYS A 283 -6.11 23.08 -18.60
N VAL A 284 -5.44 24.18 -18.29
CA VAL A 284 -4.22 24.16 -17.48
C VAL A 284 -4.49 24.85 -16.15
N PHE A 285 -4.19 24.14 -15.06
CA PHE A 285 -4.32 24.63 -13.69
C PHE A 285 -2.94 24.77 -13.07
N VAL A 286 -2.66 25.93 -12.46
CA VAL A 286 -1.41 26.20 -11.74
C VAL A 286 -1.74 26.67 -10.34
N GLY A 287 -1.23 25.97 -9.31
CA GLY A 287 -1.54 26.28 -7.91
C GLY A 287 -3.05 26.18 -7.62
N GLY A 288 -3.72 25.21 -8.25
CA GLY A 288 -5.17 25.02 -8.16
C GLY A 288 -6.04 26.07 -8.87
N ARG A 289 -5.48 26.94 -9.73
CA ARG A 289 -6.23 27.96 -10.50
C ARG A 289 -6.10 27.73 -11.99
N GLU A 290 -7.22 27.78 -12.72
CA GLU A 290 -7.20 27.74 -14.18
C GLU A 290 -6.50 28.98 -14.73
N VAL A 291 -5.52 28.77 -15.60
CA VAL A 291 -4.84 29.82 -16.34
C VAL A 291 -5.63 30.08 -17.62
N THR A 292 -5.90 31.35 -17.93
CA THR A 292 -6.68 31.80 -19.10
C THR A 292 -5.93 32.83 -19.91
#